data_AF-A0A2E2L102-F1
#
_entry.id   AF-A0A2E2L102-F1
#
_cell.length_a   1.000
_cell.length_b   1.000
_cell.length_c   1.000
_cell.angle_alpha   90.00
_cell.angle_beta   90.00
_cell.angle_gamma   90.00
#
_symmetry.space_group_name_H-M   'P 1'
#
loop_
_entity.id
_entity.type
_entity.pdbx_description
1 polymer ?
#
loop_
_entity_poly.entity_id
_entity_poly.type
_entity_poly.pdbx_seq_one_letter_code
_entity_poly.pdbx_strand_id
1 'polypeptide(L)'
;MARTVSEARLAGAGLGALLVAGGALGIALVLGLIAGLPADQTAGMGYLPGLLARSLAAPYQFALLAGLCAVPLHALFVALRHGTGAAVAYDTFGLWAQTLFTSLGFLGTIIGISRAVAGLAPAMAAGEPGDLIAGLSTAFDTTFLGLTAAILLLLFRKLFSLGAAP
;
A
#
# COMPACT_ATOMS: atom_id res chain seq x y z
N MET A 1 35.11 -13.04 3.76
CA MET A 1 34.52 -11.81 3.18
C MET A 1 33.01 -11.90 3.28
N ALA A 2 32.37 -11.09 4.12
CA ALA A 2 30.91 -10.99 4.13
C ALA A 2 30.47 -10.41 2.78
N ARG A 3 29.63 -11.14 2.02
CA ARG A 3 29.07 -10.60 0.77
C ARG A 3 28.23 -9.39 1.10
N THR A 4 28.63 -8.22 0.63
CA THR A 4 27.83 -7.00 0.72
C THR A 4 26.49 -7.24 0.03
N VAL A 5 25.40 -6.88 0.72
CA VAL A 5 24.04 -6.98 0.16
C VAL A 5 23.90 -5.83 -0.83
N SER A 6 23.51 -6.12 -2.07
CA SER A 6 23.27 -5.09 -3.08
C SER A 6 21.82 -4.61 -3.04
N GLU A 7 21.61 -3.33 -3.38
CA GLU A 7 20.28 -2.73 -3.53
C GLU A 7 19.40 -3.53 -4.48
N ALA A 8 19.93 -3.97 -5.63
CA ALA A 8 19.20 -4.77 -6.61
C ALA A 8 18.65 -6.08 -6.03
N ARG A 9 19.37 -6.72 -5.08
CA ARG A 9 18.87 -7.91 -4.38
C ARG A 9 17.73 -7.55 -3.43
N LEU A 10 17.80 -6.39 -2.77
CA LEU A 10 16.71 -5.92 -1.91
C LEU A 10 15.47 -5.56 -2.73
N ALA A 11 15.64 -4.93 -3.89
CA ALA A 11 14.55 -4.66 -4.83
C ALA A 11 13.88 -5.96 -5.31
N GLY A 12 14.68 -6.97 -5.68
CA GLY A 12 14.18 -8.29 -6.05
C GLY A 12 13.42 -8.98 -4.91
N ALA A 13 13.94 -8.90 -3.68
CA ALA A 13 13.22 -9.39 -2.49
C ALA A 13 11.93 -8.60 -2.24
N GLY A 14 11.90 -7.31 -2.53
CA GLY A 14 10.72 -6.45 -2.41
C GLY A 14 9.60 -6.87 -3.37
N LEU A 15 9.96 -7.16 -4.63
CA LEU A 15 9.03 -7.74 -5.61
C LEU A 15 8.53 -9.12 -5.14
N GLY A 16 9.41 -9.95 -4.59
CA GLY A 16 9.02 -11.23 -4.00
C GLY A 16 8.00 -11.06 -2.87
N ALA A 17 8.24 -10.12 -1.94
CA ALA A 17 7.32 -9.82 -0.85
C ALA A 17 5.96 -9.30 -1.37
N LEU A 18 5.96 -8.49 -2.44
CA LEU A 18 4.74 -8.02 -3.09
C LEU A 18 3.93 -9.17 -3.68
N LEU A 19 4.58 -10.10 -4.39
CA LEU A 19 3.92 -11.28 -4.94
C LEU A 19 3.34 -12.18 -3.84
N VAL A 20 4.06 -12.37 -2.73
CA VAL A 20 3.57 -13.13 -1.58
C VAL A 20 2.37 -12.45 -0.94
N ALA A 21 2.45 -11.14 -0.66
CA ALA A 21 1.36 -10.39 -0.04
C ALA A 21 0.10 -10.37 -0.94
N GLY A 22 0.28 -10.01 -2.22
CA GLY A 22 -0.82 -9.97 -3.19
C GLY A 22 -1.41 -11.36 -3.44
N GLY A 23 -0.58 -12.40 -3.53
CA GLY A 23 -1.02 -13.79 -3.67
C GLY A 23 -1.82 -14.25 -2.46
N ALA A 24 -1.35 -13.98 -1.24
CA ALA A 24 -2.07 -14.34 -0.02
C ALA A 24 -3.43 -13.64 0.09
N LEU A 25 -3.49 -12.33 -0.19
CA LEU A 25 -4.74 -11.58 -0.22
C LEU A 25 -5.69 -12.10 -1.32
N GLY A 26 -5.17 -12.38 -2.51
CA GLY A 26 -5.94 -12.91 -3.64
C GLY A 26 -6.51 -14.30 -3.34
N ILE A 27 -5.71 -15.19 -2.75
CA ILE A 27 -6.18 -16.52 -2.32
C ILE A 27 -7.27 -16.36 -1.25
N ALA A 28 -7.07 -15.48 -0.26
CA ALA A 28 -8.07 -15.23 0.78
C ALA A 28 -9.39 -14.71 0.21
N LEU A 29 -9.35 -13.86 -0.83
CA LEU A 29 -10.54 -13.39 -1.55
C LEU A 29 -11.25 -14.54 -2.29
N VAL A 30 -10.50 -15.36 -3.04
CA VAL A 30 -11.05 -16.48 -3.81
C VAL A 30 -11.67 -17.54 -2.89
N LEU A 31 -11.07 -17.78 -1.72
CA LEU A 31 -11.59 -18.70 -0.72
C LEU A 31 -12.73 -18.10 0.13
N GLY A 32 -13.08 -16.83 -0.07
CA GLY A 32 -14.14 -16.15 0.68
C GLY A 32 -13.80 -15.89 2.15
N LEU A 33 -12.52 -15.90 2.53
CA LEU A 33 -12.07 -15.60 3.89
C LEU A 33 -12.11 -14.10 4.18
N ILE A 34 -11.96 -13.28 3.14
CA ILE A 34 -12.12 -11.83 3.16
C ILE A 34 -12.97 -11.43 1.95
N ALA A 35 -13.64 -10.28 2.03
CA ALA A 35 -14.50 -9.79 0.95
C ALA A 35 -14.14 -8.35 0.60
N GLY A 36 -14.11 -8.07 -0.71
CA GLY A 36 -14.11 -6.71 -1.22
C GLY A 36 -15.54 -6.18 -1.29
N LEU A 37 -15.76 -4.96 -0.82
CA LEU A 37 -17.07 -4.30 -0.90
C LEU A 37 -16.95 -2.92 -1.57
N PRO A 38 -17.91 -2.54 -2.42
CA PRO A 38 -17.96 -1.21 -3.01
C PRO A 38 -18.33 -0.15 -1.97
N ALA A 39 -18.14 1.13 -2.33
CA ALA A 39 -18.22 2.23 -1.37
C ALA A 39 -19.60 2.40 -0.71
N ASP A 40 -20.68 2.23 -1.48
CA ASP A 40 -22.08 2.23 -1.03
C ASP A 40 -22.36 1.20 0.08
N GLN A 41 -21.68 0.05 0.03
CA GLN A 41 -21.84 -1.02 1.02
C GLN A 41 -20.95 -0.86 2.25
N THR A 42 -20.07 0.15 2.28
CA THR A 42 -19.13 0.38 3.40
C THR A 42 -19.49 1.55 4.30
N ALA A 43 -20.61 2.25 4.04
CA ALA A 43 -20.99 3.46 4.75
C ALA A 43 -21.13 3.28 6.28
N GLY A 44 -21.51 2.08 6.75
CA GLY A 44 -21.67 1.78 8.18
C GLY A 44 -20.46 1.11 8.86
N MET A 45 -19.39 0.82 8.13
CA MET A 45 -18.30 -0.06 8.63
C MET A 45 -17.22 0.67 9.44
N GLY A 46 -17.33 1.99 9.61
CA GLY A 46 -16.22 2.81 10.09
C GLY A 46 -15.10 2.93 9.06
N TYR A 47 -14.14 3.83 9.32
CA TYR A 47 -13.15 4.19 8.30
C TYR A 47 -12.22 3.03 7.93
N LEU A 48 -11.54 2.41 8.91
CA LEU A 48 -10.50 1.41 8.63
C LEU A 48 -11.07 0.10 8.06
N PRO A 49 -12.14 -0.51 8.60
CA PRO A 49 -12.74 -1.70 7.99
C PRO A 49 -13.32 -1.39 6.60
N GLY A 50 -13.94 -0.21 6.43
CA GLY A 50 -14.44 0.24 5.12
C GLY A 50 -13.32 0.41 4.09
N LEU A 51 -12.20 1.02 4.48
CA LEU A 51 -11.01 1.17 3.63
C LEU A 51 -10.48 -0.19 3.18
N LEU A 52 -10.37 -1.15 4.09
CA LEU A 52 -9.89 -2.50 3.75
C LEU A 52 -10.85 -3.19 2.76
N ALA A 53 -12.15 -3.14 3.02
CA ALA A 53 -13.13 -3.74 2.14
C ALA A 53 -13.13 -3.10 0.73
N ARG A 54 -13.06 -1.76 0.64
CA ARG A 54 -12.95 -1.07 -0.66
C ARG A 54 -11.63 -1.40 -1.36
N SER A 55 -10.54 -1.48 -0.61
CA SER A 55 -9.22 -1.82 -1.16
C SER A 55 -9.16 -3.21 -1.75
N LEU A 56 -9.91 -4.15 -1.20
CA LEU A 56 -10.05 -5.51 -1.73
C LEU A 56 -10.95 -5.57 -2.98
N ALA A 57 -11.84 -4.60 -3.19
CA ALA A 57 -12.76 -4.55 -4.32
C ALA A 57 -12.18 -3.81 -5.56
N ALA A 58 -11.22 -2.91 -5.38
CA ALA A 58 -10.69 -2.07 -6.45
C ALA A 58 -9.25 -2.46 -6.84
N PRO A 59 -8.95 -2.77 -8.12
CA PRO A 59 -7.62 -3.26 -8.52
C PRO A 59 -6.44 -2.36 -8.13
N TYR A 60 -6.61 -1.04 -8.26
CA TYR A 60 -5.55 -0.09 -7.92
C TYR A 60 -5.27 -0.03 -6.41
N GLN A 61 -6.34 0.01 -5.61
CA GLN A 61 -6.22 -0.01 -4.16
C GLN A 61 -5.71 -1.36 -3.66
N PHE A 62 -6.11 -2.46 -4.31
CA PHE A 62 -5.62 -3.80 -4.01
C PHE A 62 -4.10 -3.87 -4.18
N ALA A 63 -3.57 -3.33 -5.28
CA ALA A 63 -2.13 -3.29 -5.50
C ALA A 63 -1.40 -2.47 -4.42
N LEU A 64 -1.96 -1.33 -4.00
CA LEU A 64 -1.43 -0.52 -2.91
C LEU A 64 -1.51 -1.23 -1.55
N LEU A 65 -2.61 -1.93 -1.26
CA LEU A 65 -2.77 -2.73 -0.04
C LEU A 65 -1.79 -3.91 -0.01
N ALA A 66 -1.61 -4.61 -1.12
CA ALA A 66 -0.60 -5.66 -1.26
C ALA A 66 0.81 -5.08 -1.03
N GLY A 67 1.11 -3.91 -1.59
CA GLY A 67 2.36 -3.20 -1.36
C GLY A 67 2.56 -2.81 0.10
N LEU A 68 1.52 -2.29 0.76
CA LEU A 68 1.54 -1.98 2.19
C LEU A 68 1.85 -3.22 3.03
N CYS A 69 1.20 -4.35 2.75
CA CYS A 69 1.48 -5.63 3.41
C CYS A 69 2.88 -6.18 3.10
N ALA A 70 3.42 -5.90 1.91
CA ALA A 70 4.74 -6.35 1.49
C ALA A 70 5.89 -5.66 2.24
N VAL A 71 5.73 -4.39 2.64
CA VAL A 71 6.77 -3.63 3.35
C VAL A 71 7.27 -4.33 4.63
N PRO A 72 6.41 -4.70 5.61
CA PRO A 72 6.86 -5.40 6.80
C PRO A 72 7.37 -6.82 6.51
N LEU A 73 6.78 -7.53 5.54
CA LEU A 73 7.28 -8.86 5.14
C LEU A 73 8.69 -8.79 4.57
N HIS A 74 8.95 -7.79 3.73
CA HIS A 74 10.26 -7.52 3.16
C HIS A 74 11.28 -7.15 4.24
N ALA A 75 10.93 -6.20 5.13
CA ALA A 75 11.79 -5.78 6.23
C ALA A 75 12.17 -6.97 7.13
N LEU A 76 11.19 -7.80 7.50
CA LEU A 76 11.41 -8.99 8.32
C LEU A 76 12.31 -10.00 7.59
N PHE A 77 12.05 -10.29 6.31
CA PHE A 77 12.89 -11.19 5.53
C PHE A 77 14.34 -10.72 5.45
N VAL A 78 14.56 -9.44 5.19
CA VAL A 78 15.90 -8.85 5.12
C VAL A 78 16.59 -8.92 6.48
N ALA A 79 15.88 -8.60 7.56
CA ALA A 79 16.42 -8.65 8.92
C ALA A 79 16.85 -10.08 9.30
N LEU A 80 16.00 -11.08 9.02
CA LEU A 80 16.30 -12.49 9.31
C LEU A 80 17.47 -13.02 8.48
N ARG A 81 17.63 -12.57 7.24
CA ARG A 81 18.63 -13.11 6.31
C ARG A 81 19.98 -12.40 6.38
N HIS A 82 19.98 -11.10 6.67
CA HIS A 82 21.16 -10.25 6.53
C HIS A 82 21.47 -9.46 7.80
N GLY A 83 20.56 -9.41 8.78
CA GLY A 83 20.70 -8.61 9.97
C GLY A 83 21.03 -7.15 9.65
N THR A 84 21.91 -6.56 10.45
CA THR A 84 22.33 -5.17 10.35
C THR A 84 23.29 -4.92 9.17
N GLY A 85 23.86 -5.99 8.59
CA GLY A 85 24.74 -5.91 7.41
C GLY A 85 24.04 -5.43 6.12
N ALA A 86 22.70 -5.34 6.13
CA ALA A 86 21.93 -4.78 5.02
C ALA A 86 21.64 -3.28 5.17
N ALA A 87 22.02 -2.62 6.27
CA ALA A 87 21.52 -1.28 6.61
C ALA A 87 21.71 -0.22 5.51
N VAL A 88 22.92 -0.12 4.94
CA VAL A 88 23.22 0.85 3.87
C VAL A 88 22.39 0.56 2.62
N ALA A 89 22.36 -0.69 2.17
CA ALA A 89 21.60 -1.08 0.99
C ALA A 89 20.08 -0.90 1.18
N TYR A 90 19.59 -1.18 2.39
CA TYR A 90 18.18 -1.02 2.73
C TYR A 90 17.78 0.45 2.79
N ASP A 91 18.67 1.34 3.23
CA ASP A 91 18.42 2.78 3.18
C ASP A 91 18.32 3.29 1.73
N THR A 92 19.26 2.90 0.85
CA THR A 92 19.23 3.28 -0.56
C THR A 92 17.97 2.78 -1.27
N PHE A 93 17.63 1.50 -1.07
CA PHE A 93 16.39 0.91 -1.58
C PHE A 93 15.15 1.63 -1.04
N GLY A 94 15.12 1.82 0.28
CA GLY A 94 13.97 2.37 0.99
C GLY A 94 13.68 3.83 0.63
N LEU A 95 14.70 4.62 0.26
CA LEU A 95 14.53 6.01 -0.19
C LEU A 95 13.64 6.14 -1.43
N TRP A 96 13.97 5.40 -2.50
CA TRP A 96 13.16 5.47 -3.71
C TRP A 96 11.85 4.72 -3.55
N ALA A 97 11.83 3.61 -2.81
CA ALA A 97 10.59 2.86 -2.54
C ALA A 97 9.58 3.73 -1.77
N GLN A 98 10.06 4.52 -0.79
CA GLN A 98 9.23 5.47 -0.04
C GLN A 98 8.64 6.52 -0.98
N THR A 99 9.46 7.09 -1.87
CA THR A 99 9.00 8.05 -2.88
C THR A 99 7.99 7.42 -3.85
N LEU A 100 8.19 6.16 -4.24
CA LEU A 100 7.27 5.42 -5.10
C LEU A 100 5.89 5.27 -4.44
N PHE A 101 5.84 4.84 -3.17
CA PHE A 101 4.57 4.66 -2.46
C PHE A 101 3.80 5.97 -2.26
N THR A 102 4.48 7.06 -1.90
CA THR A 102 3.82 8.38 -1.80
C THR A 102 3.31 8.84 -3.16
N SER A 103 4.09 8.66 -4.23
CA SER A 103 3.69 9.02 -5.60
C SER A 103 2.48 8.21 -6.08
N LEU A 104 2.44 6.90 -5.78
CA LEU A 104 1.30 6.06 -6.12
C LEU A 104 0.06 6.42 -5.29
N GLY A 105 0.22 6.74 -3.99
CA GLY A 105 -0.91 7.22 -3.19
C GLY A 105 -1.50 8.53 -3.72
N PHE A 106 -0.64 9.45 -4.15
CA PHE A 106 -1.06 10.68 -4.81
C PHE A 106 -1.72 10.44 -6.18
N LEU A 107 -1.18 9.53 -6.99
CA LEU A 107 -1.81 9.14 -8.26
C LEU A 107 -3.22 8.57 -8.05
N GLY A 108 -3.41 7.74 -7.02
CA GLY A 108 -4.73 7.27 -6.63
C GLY A 108 -5.70 8.39 -6.23
N THR A 109 -5.18 9.46 -5.62
CA THR A 109 -5.96 10.68 -5.32
C THR A 109 -6.44 11.37 -6.58
N ILE A 110 -5.57 11.52 -7.57
CA ILE A 110 -5.95 12.07 -8.87
C ILE A 110 -7.07 11.21 -9.49
N ILE A 111 -6.90 9.88 -9.50
CA ILE A 111 -7.91 8.96 -10.03
C ILE A 111 -9.26 9.12 -9.30
N GLY A 112 -9.24 9.17 -7.96
CA GLY A 112 -10.45 9.29 -7.16
C GLY A 112 -11.15 10.64 -7.34
N ILE A 113 -10.41 11.75 -7.32
CA ILE A 113 -10.96 13.09 -7.55
C ILE A 113 -11.53 13.21 -8.97
N SER A 114 -10.84 12.69 -10.00
CA SER A 114 -11.35 12.70 -11.37
C SER A 114 -12.69 11.96 -11.48
N ARG A 115 -12.85 10.82 -10.79
CA ARG A 115 -14.13 10.10 -10.72
C ARG A 115 -15.21 10.89 -9.97
N ALA A 116 -14.84 11.49 -8.83
CA ALA A 116 -15.75 12.31 -8.02
C ALA A 116 -16.30 13.50 -8.83
N VAL A 117 -15.43 14.19 -9.57
CA VAL A 117 -15.80 15.32 -10.43
C VAL A 117 -16.68 14.87 -11.60
N ALA A 118 -16.35 13.75 -12.24
CA ALA A 118 -17.19 13.20 -13.32
C ALA A 118 -18.60 12.81 -12.84
N GLY A 119 -18.73 12.33 -11.60
CA GLY A 119 -20.00 11.99 -10.96
C GLY A 119 -20.79 13.19 -10.40
N LEU A 120 -20.22 14.40 -10.39
CA LEU A 120 -20.82 15.56 -9.71
C LEU A 120 -22.11 16.05 -10.39
N ALA A 121 -22.10 16.25 -11.71
CA ALA A 121 -23.26 16.76 -12.43
C ALA A 121 -24.47 15.79 -12.35
N PRO A 122 -24.30 14.46 -12.55
CA PRO A 122 -25.37 13.49 -12.31
C PRO A 122 -25.87 13.49 -10.86
N ALA A 123 -24.97 13.55 -9.88
CA ALA A 123 -25.32 13.57 -8.46
C ALA A 123 -26.19 14.79 -8.08
N MET A 124 -25.86 15.97 -8.61
CA MET A 124 -26.65 17.19 -8.38
C MET A 124 -28.04 17.10 -9.03
N ALA A 125 -28.15 16.47 -10.20
CA ALA A 125 -29.41 16.31 -10.91
C ALA A 125 -30.34 15.26 -10.26
N ALA A 126 -29.77 14.15 -9.79
CA ALA A 126 -30.52 13.06 -9.17
C ALA A 126 -30.74 13.25 -7.66
N GLY A 127 -30.00 14.16 -7.01
CA GLY A 127 -30.02 14.32 -5.55
C GLY A 127 -29.30 13.20 -4.80
N GLU A 128 -28.61 12.29 -5.50
CA GLU A 128 -27.92 11.14 -4.92
C GLU A 128 -26.39 11.29 -5.06
N PRO A 129 -25.65 11.59 -3.98
CA PRO A 129 -24.22 11.86 -4.04
C PRO A 129 -23.34 10.59 -4.08
N GLY A 130 -23.88 9.43 -4.46
CA GLY A 130 -23.21 8.13 -4.37
C GLY A 130 -21.87 8.09 -5.10
N ASP A 131 -21.86 8.46 -6.39
CA ASP A 131 -20.65 8.46 -7.22
C ASP A 131 -19.59 9.47 -6.74
N LEU A 132 -20.05 10.62 -6.25
CA LEU A 132 -19.19 11.65 -5.66
C LEU A 132 -18.46 11.08 -4.43
N ILE A 133 -19.21 10.46 -3.51
CA ILE A 133 -18.67 9.86 -2.28
C ILE A 133 -17.74 8.69 -2.60
N ALA A 134 -18.07 7.86 -3.59
CA ALA A 134 -17.23 6.74 -4.01
C ALA A 134 -15.88 7.22 -4.59
N GLY A 135 -15.89 8.28 -5.41
CA GLY A 135 -14.68 8.90 -5.94
C GLY A 135 -13.80 9.50 -4.84
N LEU A 136 -14.40 10.26 -3.91
CA LEU A 136 -13.66 10.83 -2.77
C LEU A 136 -13.11 9.75 -1.84
N SER A 137 -13.87 8.70 -1.57
CA SER A 137 -13.40 7.54 -0.78
C SER A 137 -12.19 6.90 -1.45
N THR A 138 -12.23 6.74 -2.78
CA THR A 138 -11.10 6.21 -3.54
C THR A 138 -9.84 7.05 -3.32
N ALA A 139 -9.97 8.37 -3.42
CA ALA A 139 -8.85 9.30 -3.29
C ALA A 139 -8.19 9.24 -1.90
N PHE A 140 -9.01 9.28 -0.86
CA PHE A 140 -8.52 9.22 0.53
C PHE A 140 -7.88 7.87 0.84
N ASP A 141 -8.51 6.76 0.45
CA ASP A 141 -7.99 5.42 0.72
C ASP A 141 -6.62 5.20 0.07
N THR A 142 -6.45 5.61 -1.19
CA THR A 142 -5.17 5.44 -1.87
C THR A 142 -4.05 6.28 -1.25
N THR A 143 -4.36 7.51 -0.81
CA THR A 143 -3.40 8.32 -0.05
C THR A 143 -3.03 7.65 1.25
N PHE A 144 -4.02 7.17 2.00
CA PHE A 144 -3.81 6.49 3.27
C PHE A 144 -2.89 5.28 3.09
N LEU A 145 -3.17 4.42 2.11
CA LEU A 145 -2.35 3.23 1.82
C LEU A 145 -0.91 3.61 1.43
N GLY A 146 -0.75 4.53 0.48
CA GLY A 146 0.57 4.95 0.00
C GLY A 146 1.40 5.62 1.10
N LEU A 147 0.81 6.53 1.88
CA LEU A 147 1.49 7.20 2.97
C LEU A 147 1.84 6.24 4.11
N THR A 148 0.95 5.30 4.44
CA THR A 148 1.23 4.31 5.48
C THR A 148 2.41 3.41 5.08
N ALA A 149 2.44 2.94 3.83
CA ALA A 149 3.57 2.15 3.32
C ALA A 149 4.88 2.93 3.35
N ALA A 150 4.85 4.21 2.98
CA ALA A 150 6.00 5.12 3.04
C ALA A 150 6.50 5.35 4.48
N ILE A 151 5.60 5.52 5.45
CA ILE A 151 5.94 5.65 6.87
C ILE A 151 6.56 4.36 7.39
N LEU A 152 6.01 3.19 7.04
CA LEU A 152 6.61 1.91 7.43
C LEU A 152 8.03 1.75 6.86
N LEU A 153 8.27 2.13 5.61
CA LEU A 153 9.60 2.12 5.03
C LEU A 153 10.56 3.05 5.79
N LEU A 154 10.14 4.26 6.12
CA LEU A 154 10.93 5.19 6.95
C LEU A 154 11.31 4.54 8.29
N LEU A 155 10.34 3.92 8.97
CA LEU A 155 10.56 3.26 10.25
C LEU A 155 11.56 2.10 10.12
N PHE A 156 11.39 1.22 9.15
CA PHE A 156 12.30 0.09 8.95
C PHE A 156 13.70 0.55 8.58
N ARG A 157 13.85 1.53 7.68
CA ARG A 157 15.15 2.14 7.38
C ARG A 157 15.83 2.65 8.65
N LYS A 158 15.08 3.34 9.51
CA LYS A 158 15.63 3.83 10.78
C LYS A 158 16.02 2.70 11.73
N LEU A 159 15.23 1.64 11.82
CA LEU A 159 15.54 0.45 12.64
C LEU A 159 16.82 -0.25 12.16
N PHE A 160 16.99 -0.45 10.84
CA PHE A 160 18.23 -1.02 10.28
C PHE A 160 19.44 -0.13 10.57
N SER A 161 19.30 1.19 10.42
CA SER A 161 20.36 2.15 10.73
C SER A 161 20.75 2.12 12.21
N LEU A 162 19.78 2.09 13.12
CA LEU A 162 20.03 2.01 14.57
C LEU A 162 20.70 0.69 14.97
N GLY A 163 20.28 -0.43 14.38
CA GLY A 163 20.91 -1.73 14.66
C GLY A 163 22.35 -1.84 14.14
N ALA A 164 22.73 -1.04 13.14
CA ALA A 164 24.09 -1.01 12.58
C ALA A 164 25.01 0.02 13.25
N ALA A 165 24.51 0.80 14.22
CA ALA A 165 25.34 1.72 14.99
C ALA A 165 26.36 0.95 15.85
N PRO A 166 27.61 1.45 15.98
CA PRO A 166 28.67 0.80 16.75
C PRO A 166 28.39 0.75 18.25
#